data_AF-A0A950DT17-F1
#
_entry.id   AF-A0A950DT17-F1
#
_cell.length_a   1.000
_cell.length_b   1.000
_cell.length_c   1.000
_cell.angle_alpha   90.00
_cell.angle_beta   90.00
_cell.angle_gamma   90.00
#
_symmetry.space_group_name_H-M   'P 1'
#
loop_
_entity.id
_entity.type
_entity.pdbx_description
1 polymer ?
#
loop_
_entity_poly.entity_id
_entity_poly.type
_entity_poly.pdbx_seq_one_letter_code
_entity_poly.pdbx_strand_id
1 'polypeptide(L)' 'MAIRSDEIGEILKQRIQSFEAPVVDAHEGVITSVNDGIARIYGLEQAMAGELLSFPGPQGRGEVLGL' A
#
# COMPACT_ATOMS: atom_id res chain seq x y z
N MET A 1 33.64 0.07 19.02
CA MET A 1 33.06 -0.47 17.77
C MET A 1 31.88 0.43 17.42
N ALA A 2 32.16 1.53 16.71
CA ALA A 2 31.14 2.49 16.31
C ALA A 2 30.48 1.94 15.05
N ILE A 3 29.17 1.71 15.10
CA ILE A 3 28.36 1.42 13.91
C ILE A 3 28.64 2.56 12.93
N ARG A 4 29.31 2.26 11.82
CA ARG A 4 29.71 3.26 10.83
C ARG A 4 28.44 3.72 10.13
N SER A 5 27.98 4.92 10.48
CA SER A 5 26.81 5.57 9.87
C SER A 5 26.85 5.56 8.33
N ASP A 6 28.04 5.47 7.75
CA ASP A 6 28.27 5.36 6.31
C ASP A 6 27.62 4.10 5.70
N GLU A 7 27.65 2.95 6.38
CA GLU A 7 27.03 1.71 5.87
C GLU A 7 25.51 1.80 5.86
N ILE A 8 24.92 2.44 6.88
CA ILE A 8 23.47 2.64 6.95
C ILE A 8 23.02 3.57 5.82
N GLY A 9 23.80 4.60 5.50
CA GLY A 9 23.52 5.52 4.40
C GLY A 9 23.53 4.84 3.03
N GLU A 10 24.52 3.97 2.77
CA GLU A 10 24.61 3.23 1.52
C GLU A 10 23.48 2.20 1.37
N ILE A 11 23.11 1.51 2.46
CA ILE A 11 21.97 0.59 2.46
C ILE A 11 20.66 1.33 2.17
N LEU A 12 20.43 2.52 2.75
CA LEU A 12 19.24 3.32 2.45
C LEU A 12 19.22 3.79 0.99
N LYS A 13 20.35 4.26 0.45
CA LYS A 13 20.46 4.67 -0.97
C LYS A 13 20.15 3.53 -1.92
N GLN A 14 20.71 2.35 -1.68
CA GLN A 14 20.42 1.15 -2.47
C GLN A 14 18.94 0.78 -2.39
N ARG A 15 18.32 0.91 -1.21
CA ARG A 15 16.90 0.60 -1.02
C ARG A 15 15.98 1.59 -1.71
N ILE A 16 16.37 2.87 -1.81
CA ILE A 16 15.63 3.89 -2.56
C ILE A 16 15.84 3.72 -4.07
N GLN A 17 17.05 3.38 -4.53
CA GLN A 17 17.32 3.12 -5.95
C GLN A 17 16.57 1.91 -6.49
N SER A 18 16.44 0.85 -5.68
CA SER A 18 15.66 -0.33 -6.02
C SER A 18 14.16 -0.18 -5.73
N PHE A 19 13.72 0.98 -5.23
CA PHE A 19 12.31 1.26 -5.01
C PHE A 19 11.65 1.64 -6.33
N GLU A 20 11.25 0.63 -7.10
CA GLU A 20 10.27 0.83 -8.16
C GLU A 20 8.94 1.15 -7.47
N ALA A 21 8.45 2.37 -7.66
CA ALA A 21 7.11 2.72 -7.22
C ALA A 21 6.14 1.74 -7.90
N PRO A 22 5.30 1.02 -7.13
CA PRO A 22 4.29 0.19 -7.75
C PRO A 22 3.47 1.08 -8.67
N VAL A 23 3.36 0.69 -9.94
CA VAL A 23 2.43 1.33 -10.88
C VAL A 23 1.05 1.01 -10.34
N VAL A 24 0.48 1.94 -9.58
CA VAL A 24 -0.90 1.83 -9.08
C VAL A 24 -1.78 2.11 -10.29
N ASP A 25 -2.45 1.08 -10.79
CA ASP A 25 -3.46 1.24 -11.84
C ASP A 25 -4.56 2.18 -11.32
N ALA A 26 -5.19 2.97 -12.20
CA ALA A 26 -6.18 3.97 -11.79
C ALA A 26 -7.41 3.35 -11.10
N HIS A 27 -7.63 2.05 -11.31
CA HIS A 27 -8.68 1.23 -10.71
C HIS A 27 -8.24 0.46 -9.47
N GLU A 28 -6.96 0.51 -9.11
CA GLU A 28 -6.42 -0.17 -7.95
C GLU A 28 -5.92 0.85 -6.92
N GLY A 29 -5.80 0.40 -5.67
CA GLY A 29 -5.36 1.24 -4.58
C GLY A 29 -4.69 0.45 -3.49
N VAL A 30 -3.85 1.12 -2.72
CA VAL A 30 -3.12 0.53 -1.61
C VAL A 30 -3.75 0.97 -0.30
N ILE A 31 -4.11 0.00 0.54
CA ILE A 31 -4.63 0.27 1.88
C ILE A 31 -3.48 0.81 2.74
N THR A 32 -3.62 2.06 3.20
CA THR A 32 -2.63 2.73 4.05
C THR A 32 -2.91 2.53 5.54
N SER A 33 -4.18 2.44 5.93
CA SER A 33 -4.59 2.20 7.31
C SER A 33 -5.97 1.57 7.39
N VAL A 34 -6.20 0.73 8.40
CA VAL A 34 -7.52 0.18 8.75
C VAL A 34 -7.78 0.44 10.23
N ASN A 35 -8.94 1.01 10.55
CA ASN A 35 -9.37 1.27 11.92
C ASN A 35 -10.89 1.13 12.03
N ASP A 36 -11.37 0.31 12.97
CA ASP A 36 -12.80 0.13 13.30
C ASP A 36 -13.75 0.04 12.08
N GLY A 37 -13.36 -0.75 11.08
CA GLY A 37 -14.15 -0.96 9.86
C GLY A 37 -14.02 0.13 8.79
N ILE A 38 -13.19 1.15 9.02
CA ILE A 38 -12.86 2.21 8.06
C ILE A 38 -11.46 1.95 7.51
N ALA A 39 -11.34 1.78 6.20
CA ALA A 39 -10.06 1.68 5.50
C ALA A 39 -9.73 3.00 4.79
N ARG A 40 -8.47 3.44 4.88
CA ARG A 40 -7.95 4.56 4.08
C ARG A 40 -7.12 3.99 2.95
N ILE A 41 -7.53 4.27 1.72
CA ILE A 41 -6.89 3.78 0.51
C ILE A 41 -6.20 4.96 -0.20
N TYR A 42 -5.00 4.73 -0.70
CA TYR A 42 -4.29 5.63 -1.60
C TYR A 42 -4.37 5.08 -3.03
N GLY A 43 -4.73 5.92 -4.00
CA GLY A 43 -5.02 5.50 -5.38
C GLY A 43 -6.51 5.61 -5.68
N LEU A 44 -7.04 4.68 -6.50
CA LEU A 44 -8.46 4.65 -6.92
C LEU A 44 -8.94 5.98 -7.52
N GLU A 45 -8.15 6.58 -8.42
CA GLU A 45 -8.44 7.90 -9.00
C GLU A 45 -9.75 7.95 -9.79
N GLN A 46 -10.22 6.79 -10.29
CA GLN A 46 -11.46 6.67 -11.04
C GLN A 46 -12.65 6.12 -10.23
N ALA A 47 -12.48 5.87 -8.93
CA ALA A 47 -13.57 5.33 -8.11
C ALA A 47 -14.70 6.36 -7.92
N MET A 48 -15.95 5.89 -8.03
CA MET A 48 -17.14 6.70 -7.84
C MET A 48 -17.59 6.71 -6.37
N ALA A 49 -18.23 7.79 -5.94
CA ALA A 49 -18.79 7.85 -4.58
C ALA A 49 -19.90 6.79 -4.41
N GLY A 50 -19.76 5.91 -3.42
CA GLY A 50 -20.70 4.82 -3.15
C GLY A 50 -20.50 3.58 -4.04
N GLU A 51 -19.37 3.48 -4.73
CA GLU A 51 -18.96 2.27 -5.44
C GLU A 51 -18.52 1.18 -4.45
N LEU A 52 -18.85 -0.07 -4.76
CA LEU A 52 -18.41 -1.23 -3.98
C LEU A 52 -16.98 -1.59 -4.38
N LEU A 53 -16.06 -1.51 -3.42
CA LEU A 53 -14.68 -1.92 -3.58
C LEU A 53 -14.51 -3.38 -3.14
N SER A 54 -13.76 -4.14 -3.94
CA SER A 54 -13.36 -5.51 -3.58
C SER A 54 -12.07 -5.47 -2.77
N PHE A 55 -12.14 -5.99 -1.55
CA PHE A 55 -11.01 -6.12 -0.65
C PHE A 55 -10.52 -7.56 -0.58
N PRO A 56 -9.20 -7.79 -0.55
CA PRO A 56 -8.66 -9.12 -0.33
C PRO A 56 -9.06 -9.61 1.07
N GLY A 57 -9.81 -10.72 1.12
CA GLY A 57 -10.24 -11.31 2.39
C GLY A 57 -9.08 -11.91 3.19
N PRO A 58 -9.15 -11.88 4.53
CA PRO A 58 -8.16 -12.54 5.36
C PRO A 58 -8.20 -14.06 5.15
N GLN A 59 -7.02 -14.65 4.90
CA GLN A 59 -6.77 -16.10 4.87
C GLN A 59 -7.66 -16.92 3.91
N GLY A 60 -7.84 -16.46 2.67
CA GLY A 60 -8.50 -17.25 1.62
C GLY A 60 -10.03 -17.32 1.72
N ARG A 61 -10.63 -16.52 2.61
CA ARG A 61 -12.09 -16.31 2.67
C ARG A 61 -12.52 -15.21 1.70
N GLY A 62 -12.50 -15.53 0.40
CA GLY A 62 -13.17 -14.74 -0.64
C GLY A 62 -12.81 -13.25 -0.70
N GLU A 63 -13.53 -12.54 -1.56
CA GLU A 63 -13.47 -11.08 -1.66
C GLU A 63 -14.48 -10.48 -0.68
N VAL A 64 -14.07 -9.45 0.07
CA VAL A 64 -14.95 -8.70 0.97
C VAL A 64 -15.35 -7.41 0.26
N LEU A 65 -16.65 -7.15 0.15
CA LEU A 65 -17.15 -5.91 -0.45
C LEU A 65 -17.29 -4.84 0.64
N GLY A 66 -16.67 -3.69 0.41
CA GLY A 66 -16.82 -2.50 1.25
C GLY A 66 -17.22 -1.28 0.42
N LEU A 67 -17.87 -0.31 1.06
CA LEU A 67 -18.18 1.00 0.50
C LEU A 67 -17.21 2.05 1.08
#